data_AF-D8QUP8-F1
#
_entry.id   AF-D8QUP8-F1
#
_cell.length_a   1.000
_cell.length_b   1.000
_cell.length_c   1.000
_cell.angle_alpha   90.00
_cell.angle_beta   90.00
_cell.angle_gamma   90.00
#
_symmetry.space_group_name_H-M   'P 1'
#
loop_
_entity.id
_entity.type
_entity.pdbx_description
1 polymer ?
#
loop_
_entity_poly.entity_id
_entity_poly.type
_entity_poly.pdbx_seq_one_letter_code
_entity_poly.pdbx_strand_id
1 'polypeptide(L)'
;MQQKRIVCVPVAGGGKPTGEVLPSDMWAWRKYGQKPIKGSPYPRGYYRCSSSKGCSARKQVERSRNDPTMLIITYTSEHNHPWPAHRNSLAGTTR
;
A
#
# COMPACT_ATOMS: atom_id res chain seq x y z
N MET A 1 -15.35 -16.78 -0.01
CA MET A 1 -14.89 -15.79 -1.02
C MET A 1 -14.03 -14.75 -0.31
N GLN A 2 -12.77 -14.53 -0.69
CA GLN A 2 -11.93 -13.52 -0.03
C GLN A 2 -12.41 -12.12 -0.46
N GLN A 3 -12.89 -11.32 0.49
CA GLN A 3 -13.34 -9.96 0.20
C GLN A 3 -12.15 -9.12 -0.28
N LYS A 4 -12.29 -8.50 -1.44
CA LYS A 4 -11.29 -7.59 -2.02
C LYS A 4 -11.92 -6.20 -2.06
N ARG A 5 -11.21 -5.21 -1.51
CA ARG A 5 -11.63 -3.81 -1.54
C ARG A 5 -10.78 -3.05 -2.54
N ILE A 6 -11.42 -2.42 -3.51
CA ILE A 6 -10.75 -1.62 -4.56
C ILE A 6 -11.07 -0.15 -4.30
N VAL A 7 -10.06 0.70 -4.33
CA VAL A 7 -10.17 2.15 -4.13
C VAL A 7 -9.40 2.86 -5.23
N CYS A 8 -10.01 3.86 -5.86
CA CYS A 8 -9.37 4.72 -6.84
C CYS A 8 -9.07 6.08 -6.22
N VAL A 9 -7.82 6.56 -6.30
CA VAL A 9 -7.40 7.84 -5.71
C VAL A 9 -6.58 8.68 -6.67
N PRO A 10 -6.70 10.02 -6.63
CA PRO A 10 -5.90 10.90 -7.46
C PRO A 10 -4.42 10.85 -7.07
N VAL A 11 -3.55 10.92 -8.07
CA VAL A 11 -2.11 11.12 -7.93
C VAL A 11 -1.90 12.57 -7.52
N ALA A 12 -1.72 12.84 -6.23
CA ALA A 12 -1.32 14.17 -5.77
C ALA A 12 -0.03 14.58 -6.50
N GLY A 13 -0.09 15.70 -7.22
CA GLY A 13 0.96 16.13 -8.14
C GLY A 13 2.31 16.28 -7.44
N GLY A 14 3.33 15.59 -7.97
CA GLY A 14 4.73 15.82 -7.62
C GLY A 14 5.27 15.01 -6.44
N GLY A 15 5.37 13.69 -6.58
CA GLY A 15 6.14 12.90 -5.63
C GLY A 15 5.99 11.41 -5.88
N LYS A 16 7.09 10.68 -5.77
CA LYS A 16 7.19 9.22 -5.98
C LYS A 16 5.99 8.48 -5.36
N PRO A 17 5.49 7.37 -5.97
CA PRO A 17 4.49 6.49 -5.37
C PRO A 17 5.09 5.72 -4.19
N THR A 18 5.38 6.45 -3.12
CA THR A 18 5.73 5.93 -1.81
C THR A 18 4.43 5.34 -1.27
N GLY A 19 4.47 4.19 -0.59
CA GLY A 19 3.28 3.43 -0.17
C GLY A 19 2.26 4.14 0.75
N GLU A 20 2.40 5.46 0.90
CA GLU A 20 1.61 6.45 1.64
C GLU A 20 0.70 7.28 0.71
N VAL A 21 0.33 6.76 -0.48
CA VAL A 21 -0.44 7.55 -1.47
C VAL A 21 -1.90 7.83 -1.04
N LEU A 22 -2.28 7.39 0.16
CA LEU A 22 -3.60 7.59 0.71
C LEU A 22 -3.49 8.27 2.06
N PRO A 23 -3.99 9.51 2.22
CA PRO A 23 -4.09 10.17 3.52
C PRO A 23 -4.83 9.31 4.56
N SER A 24 -5.73 8.42 4.10
CA SER A 24 -6.51 7.52 4.96
C SER A 24 -5.89 6.14 5.17
N ASP A 25 -4.81 5.76 4.46
CA ASP A 25 -4.19 4.45 4.63
C ASP A 25 -3.09 4.53 5.68
N MET A 26 -3.50 4.51 6.95
CA MET A 26 -2.63 4.62 8.13
C MET A 26 -1.91 3.32 8.50
N TRP A 27 -2.01 2.28 7.66
CA TRP A 27 -1.33 1.01 7.89
C TRP A 27 0.12 1.07 7.43
N ALA A 28 1.01 0.36 8.14
CA ALA A 28 2.39 0.25 7.71
C ALA A 28 2.50 -0.81 6.60
N TRP A 29 2.91 -0.36 5.42
CA TRP A 29 3.10 -1.19 4.24
C TRP A 29 4.57 -1.26 3.84
N ARG A 30 5.06 -2.46 3.56
CA ARG A 30 6.37 -2.67 2.93
C ARG A 30 6.17 -3.22 1.52
N LYS A 31 6.86 -2.61 0.55
CA LYS A 31 6.91 -3.13 -0.82
C LYS A 31 7.71 -4.42 -0.82
N TYR A 32 7.13 -5.49 -1.37
CA TYR A 32 7.82 -6.77 -1.50
C TYR A 32 8.06 -7.16 -2.96
N GLY A 33 7.41 -6.48 -3.89
CA GLY A 33 7.55 -6.77 -5.31
C GLY A 33 7.01 -5.67 -6.20
N GLN A 34 7.39 -5.76 -7.47
CA GLN A 34 6.86 -4.94 -8.54
C GLN A 34 6.78 -5.81 -9.78
N LYS A 35 5.68 -5.72 -10.54
CA LYS A 35 5.56 -6.40 -11.83
C LYS A 35 5.27 -5.40 -12.96
N PRO A 36 5.97 -5.47 -14.10
CA PRO A 36 5.56 -4.77 -15.30
C PRO A 36 4.13 -5.15 -15.68
N ILE A 37 3.38 -4.21 -16.25
CA ILE A 37 2.02 -4.43 -16.74
C ILE A 37 2.05 -4.30 -18.27
N LYS A 38 1.62 -5.34 -18.99
CA LYS A 38 1.59 -5.33 -20.46
C LYS A 38 0.75 -4.16 -20.98
N GLY A 39 1.36 -3.22 -21.70
CA GLY A 39 0.67 -2.05 -22.28
C GLY A 39 0.39 -0.91 -21.31
N SER A 40 1.03 -0.88 -20.14
CA SER A 40 1.09 0.32 -19.30
C SER A 40 2.56 0.73 -19.16
N PRO A 41 2.90 2.03 -19.27
CA PRO A 41 4.24 2.51 -18.98
C PRO A 41 4.56 2.44 -17.47
N TYR A 42 3.55 2.21 -16.62
CA TYR A 42 3.67 2.16 -15.18
C TYR A 42 3.56 0.72 -14.65
N PRO A 43 4.51 0.26 -13.83
CA PRO A 43 4.46 -1.07 -13.24
C PRO A 43 3.48 -1.14 -12.06
N ARG A 44 2.98 -2.35 -11.75
CA ARG A 44 2.17 -2.62 -10.55
C ARG A 44 3.08 -2.85 -9.35
N GLY A 45 2.88 -2.09 -8.27
CA GLY A 45 3.54 -2.29 -6.99
C GLY A 45 2.77 -3.26 -6.10
N TYR A 46 3.49 -4.14 -5.39
CA TYR A 46 2.93 -5.10 -4.46
C TYR A 46 3.46 -4.84 -3.05
N TYR A 47 2.53 -4.71 -2.11
CA TYR A 47 2.81 -4.35 -0.73
C TYR A 47 2.19 -5.35 0.23
N ARG A 48 2.88 -5.58 1.34
CA ARG A 48 2.40 -6.41 2.45
C ARG A 48 2.44 -5.60 3.73
N CYS A 49 1.54 -5.91 4.65
CA CYS A 49 1.59 -5.30 5.97
C CYS A 49 2.93 -5.60 6.65
N SER A 50 3.44 -4.60 7.35
CA SER A 50 4.71 -4.65 8.02
C SER A 50 4.66 -4.47 9.54
N SER A 51 3.47 -4.21 10.09
CA SER A 51 3.26 -3.96 11.51
C SER A 51 3.33 -5.22 12.36
N SER A 52 2.77 -6.34 11.89
CA SER A 52 2.75 -7.60 12.65
C SER A 52 3.30 -8.77 11.84
N LYS A 53 4.07 -9.65 12.51
CA LYS A 53 4.53 -10.92 11.94
C LYS A 53 3.32 -11.85 11.77
N GLY A 54 3.04 -12.26 10.55
CA GLY A 54 1.90 -13.13 10.23
C GLY A 54 0.64 -12.39 9.76
N CYS A 55 0.66 -11.05 9.68
CA CYS A 55 -0.46 -10.32 9.07
C CYS A 55 -0.57 -10.65 7.58
N SER A 56 -1.76 -11.12 7.17
CA SER A 56 -2.05 -11.51 5.78
C SER A 56 -2.43 -10.33 4.89
N ALA A 57 -2.65 -9.14 5.45
CA ALA A 57 -3.07 -7.96 4.70
C ALA A 57 -2.03 -7.58 3.64
N ARG A 58 -2.51 -7.43 2.40
CA ARG A 58 -1.72 -7.10 1.22
C ARG A 58 -2.45 -6.03 0.42
N LYS A 59 -1.70 -5.19 -0.29
CA LYS A 59 -2.28 -4.28 -1.29
C LYS A 59 -1.48 -4.28 -2.57
N GLN A 60 -2.18 -4.04 -3.68
CA GLN A 60 -1.60 -3.77 -4.98
C GLN A 60 -1.87 -2.32 -5.33
N VAL A 61 -0.87 -1.62 -5.83
CA VAL A 61 -1.01 -0.24 -6.30
C VAL A 61 -0.64 -0.22 -7.77
N GLU A 62 -1.55 0.24 -8.60
CA GLU A 62 -1.31 0.45 -10.02
C GLU A 62 -1.84 1.81 -10.46
N ARG A 63 -1.30 2.31 -11.56
CA ARG A 63 -1.81 3.51 -12.20
C ARG A 63 -2.91 3.12 -13.18
N SER A 64 -4.03 3.83 -13.15
CA SER A 64 -5.13 3.56 -14.08
C SER A 64 -4.66 3.78 -15.50
N ARG A 65 -5.08 2.90 -16.40
CA ARG A 65 -4.78 3.00 -17.84
C ARG A 65 -5.62 4.06 -18.52
N ASN A 66 -6.87 4.16 -18.09
CA ASN A 66 -7.85 5.10 -18.65
C ASN A 66 -7.54 6.53 -18.19
N ASP A 67 -7.09 6.68 -16.95
CA ASP A 67 -6.77 7.97 -16.36
C ASP A 67 -5.44 7.89 -15.59
N PRO A 68 -4.32 8.29 -16.20
CA PRO A 68 -3.04 8.34 -15.53
C PRO A 68 -3.03 9.26 -14.31
N THR A 69 -4.00 10.15 -14.11
CA THR A 69 -4.07 10.95 -12.88
C THR A 69 -4.62 10.16 -11.70
N MET A 70 -5.05 8.91 -11.91
CA MET A 70 -5.64 8.05 -10.88
C MET A 70 -4.78 6.81 -10.59
N LEU A 71 -4.74 6.41 -9.33
CA LEU A 71 -4.20 5.14 -8.86
C LEU A 71 -5.33 4.22 -8.43
N ILE A 72 -5.21 2.96 -8.82
CA ILE A 72 -6.10 1.89 -8.40
C ILE A 72 -5.36 1.09 -7.33
N ILE A 73 -5.96 1.03 -6.14
CA ILE A 73 -5.42 0.31 -4.99
C ILE A 73 -6.36 -0.84 -4.67
N THR A 74 -5.82 -2.06 -4.72
CA THR A 74 -6.57 -3.28 -4.39
C THR A 74 -6.06 -3.86 -3.09
N TYR A 75 -6.87 -3.81 -2.04
CA TYR A 75 -6.59 -4.46 -0.76
C TYR A 75 -7.10 -5.90 -0.79
N THR A 76 -6.25 -6.81 -0.35
CA THR A 76 -6.55 -8.24 -0.23
C THR A 76 -6.23 -8.68 1.19
N SER A 77 -7.23 -9.25 1.85
CA SER A 77 -7.22 -9.64 3.27
C SER A 77 -7.20 -8.47 4.25
N GLU A 78 -7.73 -8.73 5.44
CA GLU A 78 -7.82 -7.76 6.53
C GLU A 78 -6.61 -7.84 7.47
N HIS A 79 -6.42 -6.79 8.25
CA HIS A 79 -5.43 -6.74 9.31
C HIS A 79 -5.97 -7.48 10.54
N ASN A 80 -5.13 -8.33 11.13
CA ASN A 80 -5.45 -9.09 12.33
C ASN A 80 -4.81 -8.48 13.59
N HIS A 81 -4.53 -7.18 13.57
CA HIS A 81 -3.86 -6.45 14.63
C HIS A 81 -4.37 -5.00 14.67
N PRO A 82 -4.24 -4.29 15.81
CA PRO A 82 -4.63 -2.89 15.91
C PRO A 82 -3.82 -2.01 14.95
N TRP A 83 -4.34 -0.82 14.68
CA TRP A 83 -3.61 0.19 13.92
C TRP A 83 -2.22 0.42 14.52
N PRO A 84 -1.17 0.53 13.70
CA PRO A 84 0.13 0.91 14.20
C PRO A 84 -0.01 2.30 14.84
N ALA A 85 0.12 2.36 16.16
CA ALA A 85 0.22 3.63 16.87
C ALA A 85 1.36 4.41 16.22
N HIS A 86 1.06 5.67 15.88
CA HIS A 86 1.94 6.60 15.17
C HIS A 86 3.40 6.40 15.58
N ARG A 87 4.28 6.18 14.61
CA ARG A 87 5.72 5.94 14.82
C ARG A 87 6.37 7.19 15.39
N ASN A 88 6.24 7.43 16.69
CA ASN A 88 7.21 8.19 17.45
C ASN A 88 7.12 7.83 18.93
N SER A 89 7.96 6.88 19.36
CA SER A 89 8.46 6.74 20.73
C SER A 89 9.54 5.68 20.71
N LEU A 90 10.79 6.11 20.49
CA LEU A 90 12.00 5.54 21.09
C LEU A 90 12.02 4.00 21.21
N ALA A 91 12.10 3.30 20.07
CA ALA A 91 12.69 1.96 20.05
C ALA A 91 14.22 2.11 20.18
N GLY A 92 14.65 2.43 21.39
CA GLY A 92 16.05 2.48 21.82
C GLY A 92 16.13 1.86 23.21
N THR A 93 15.75 0.59 23.33
CA THR A 93 16.10 -0.24 24.48
C THR A 93 17.25 -1.15 24.08
N THR A 94 18.20 -1.29 25.00
CA THR A 94 19.48 -2.03 24.94
C THR A 94 20.67 -1.17 24.47
N ARG A 95 21.76 -1.00 25.23
CA ARG A 95 22.29 -1.74 26.40
C ARG A 95 22.65 -0.80 27.54
#